data_AF-A0A2P6PJ97-F1
#
_entry.id   AF-A0A2P6PJ97-F1
#
_cell.length_a   1.000
_cell.length_b   1.000
_cell.length_c   1.000
_cell.angle_alpha   90.00
_cell.angle_beta   90.00
_cell.angle_gamma   90.00
#
_symmetry.space_group_name_H-M   'P 1'
#
loop_
_entity.id
_entity.type
_entity.pdbx_description
1 polymer ?
#
loop_
_entity_poly.entity_id
_entity_poly.type
_entity_poly.pdbx_seq_one_letter_code
_entity_poly.pdbx_strand_id
1 'polypeptide(L)'
;MGPALHPFLVRSYTEVLKDFFERTLLSSQKIFSTAERYEKILDMIPDESVTSELRGKWQDNRRTSNAKEDINVARWEQLKHMLQSGKQKEIVFSYTYPRLDMEVSKHMNHLLKAPFCVHPKTGRVCVPIDPNRCEEFDPTAVPTLSTLIEELNNEGLRAEADNEQDRTSLGKSIRFFQSSFLEPLVKSCKEEMISSYNAKLQQSKLQQSKNVLAAI
;
A
#
# COMPACT_ATOMS: atom_id res chain seq x y z
N MET A 1 -8.11 28.63 13.18
CA MET A 1 -8.55 27.51 12.34
C MET A 1 -7.49 27.31 11.27
N GLY A 2 -6.85 26.13 11.21
CA GLY A 2 -5.86 25.84 10.16
C GLY A 2 -6.51 25.75 8.78
N PRO A 3 -5.71 25.79 7.70
CA PRO A 3 -6.25 25.63 6.35
C PRO A 3 -6.99 24.31 6.20
N ALA A 4 -8.07 24.31 5.41
CA ALA A 4 -8.80 23.09 5.09
C ALA A 4 -7.85 22.08 4.40
N LEU A 5 -7.92 20.82 4.80
CA LEU A 5 -7.12 19.76 4.20
C LEU A 5 -7.49 19.58 2.71
N HIS A 6 -6.49 19.34 1.88
CA HIS A 6 -6.69 19.02 0.47
C HIS A 6 -7.59 17.77 0.32
N PRO A 7 -8.51 17.70 -0.66
CA PRO A 7 -9.46 16.58 -0.81
C PRO A 7 -8.81 15.20 -0.81
N PHE A 8 -7.63 15.06 -1.42
CA PHE A 8 -6.87 13.81 -1.40
C PHE A 8 -6.46 13.39 0.01
N LEU A 9 -5.97 14.32 0.83
CA LEU A 9 -5.60 14.03 2.22
C LEU A 9 -6.83 13.76 3.08
N VAL A 10 -7.94 14.46 2.83
CA VAL A 10 -9.22 14.15 3.49
C VAL A 10 -9.60 12.70 3.20
N ARG A 11 -9.63 12.32 1.92
CA ARG A 11 -9.96 10.97 1.48
C ARG A 11 -9.06 9.92 2.12
N SER A 12 -7.73 10.09 2.02
CA SER A 12 -6.77 9.17 2.64
C SER A 12 -7.02 9.02 4.14
N TYR A 13 -7.20 10.13 4.86
CA TYR A 13 -7.44 10.11 6.30
C TYR A 13 -8.74 9.37 6.65
N THR A 14 -9.84 9.71 5.98
CA THR A 14 -11.18 9.21 6.34
C THR A 14 -11.45 7.79 5.88
N GLU A 15 -10.95 7.40 4.72
CA GLU A 15 -11.28 6.09 4.12
C GLU A 15 -10.29 4.99 4.49
N VAL A 16 -9.06 5.33 4.90
CA VAL A 16 -8.00 4.34 5.10
C VAL A 16 -7.25 4.54 6.42
N LEU A 17 -6.59 5.69 6.58
CA LEU A 17 -5.55 5.85 7.60
C LEU A 17 -6.09 5.84 9.03
N LYS A 18 -7.22 6.51 9.28
CA LYS A 18 -7.80 6.61 10.61
C LYS A 18 -8.22 5.22 11.12
N ASP A 19 -8.96 4.49 10.30
CA ASP A 19 -9.48 3.17 10.67
C ASP A 19 -8.35 2.16 10.89
N PHE A 20 -7.33 2.17 10.00
CA PHE A 20 -6.14 1.34 10.19
C PHE A 20 -5.36 1.71 11.46
N PHE A 21 -5.20 3.01 11.74
CA PHE A 21 -4.51 3.47 12.95
C PHE A 21 -5.22 2.98 14.21
N GLU A 22 -6.54 3.23 14.31
CA GLU A 22 -7.32 2.95 15.52
C GLU A 22 -7.57 1.45 15.73
N ARG A 23 -7.82 0.67 14.67
CA ARG A 23 -8.17 -0.75 14.78
C ARG A 23 -6.95 -1.68 14.81
N THR A 24 -5.89 -1.33 14.08
CA THR A 24 -4.76 -2.24 13.84
C THR A 24 -3.48 -1.72 14.48
N LEU A 25 -3.10 -0.46 14.21
CA LEU A 25 -1.80 0.06 14.62
C LEU A 25 -1.69 0.22 16.14
N LEU A 26 -2.70 0.81 16.80
CA LEU A 26 -2.67 1.03 18.26
C LEU A 26 -2.43 -0.26 19.04
N SER A 27 -3.17 -1.32 18.70
CA SER A 27 -3.12 -2.62 19.38
C SER A 27 -1.84 -3.40 19.04
N SER A 28 -1.40 -3.38 17.78
CA SER A 28 -0.24 -4.15 17.33
C SER A 28 1.09 -3.49 17.71
N GLN A 29 1.22 -2.18 17.45
CA GLN A 29 2.48 -1.45 17.63
C GLN A 29 2.65 -0.91 19.04
N LYS A 30 1.56 -0.81 19.83
CA LYS A 30 1.59 -0.36 21.24
C LYS A 30 2.34 0.97 21.44
N ILE A 31 2.07 1.95 20.58
CA ILE A 31 2.81 3.24 20.51
C ILE A 31 2.59 4.16 21.73
N PHE A 32 1.62 3.87 22.59
CA PHE A 32 1.38 4.57 23.85
C PHE A 32 1.74 3.74 25.08
N SER A 33 2.35 2.55 24.93
CA SER A 33 2.55 1.63 26.06
C SER A 33 3.59 2.09 27.10
N THR A 34 4.69 2.69 26.65
CA THR A 34 5.81 3.11 27.52
C THR A 34 6.11 4.60 27.35
N ALA A 35 6.79 5.17 28.36
CA ALA A 35 7.22 6.57 28.32
C ALA A 35 8.00 6.91 27.05
N GLU A 36 9.02 6.14 26.73
CA GLU A 36 9.82 6.34 25.52
C GLU A 36 8.98 6.41 24.23
N ARG A 37 7.88 5.65 24.16
CA ARG A 37 7.04 5.59 22.97
C ARG A 37 6.04 6.74 22.91
N TYR A 38 5.31 7.01 24.00
CA TYR A 38 4.34 8.09 23.99
C TYR A 38 5.00 9.48 23.97
N GLU A 39 6.22 9.65 24.48
CA GLU A 39 6.94 10.93 24.40
C GLU A 39 7.20 11.32 22.94
N LYS A 40 7.51 10.37 22.05
CA LYS A 40 7.64 10.64 20.59
C LYS A 40 6.36 11.19 19.97
N ILE A 41 5.19 10.89 20.55
CA ILE A 41 3.89 11.42 20.11
C ILE A 41 3.64 12.79 20.74
N LEU A 42 3.99 12.97 22.02
CA LEU A 42 3.89 14.25 22.71
C LEU A 42 4.79 15.32 22.06
N ASP A 43 5.97 14.95 21.58
CA ASP A 43 6.90 15.84 20.85
C ASP A 43 6.29 16.39 19.55
N MET A 44 5.27 15.72 18.99
CA MET A 44 4.56 16.19 17.81
C MET A 44 3.48 17.24 18.13
N ILE A 45 3.16 17.45 19.41
CA ILE A 45 2.11 18.37 19.86
C ILE A 45 2.77 19.68 20.30
N PRO A 46 2.53 20.81 19.61
CA PRO A 46 3.15 22.08 19.97
C PRO A 46 2.67 22.69 21.30
N ASP A 47 1.57 22.19 21.86
CA ASP A 47 0.94 22.73 23.07
C ASP A 47 1.53 22.07 24.32
N GLU A 48 2.44 22.77 25.00
CA GLU A 48 3.11 22.29 26.22
C GLU A 48 2.16 22.06 27.40
N SER A 49 1.05 22.79 27.47
CA SER A 49 0.05 22.61 28.52
C SER A 49 -0.63 21.25 28.37
N VAL A 50 -1.04 20.94 27.14
CA VAL A 50 -1.64 19.64 26.78
C VAL A 50 -0.66 18.49 27.03
N THR A 51 0.59 18.62 26.58
CA THR A 51 1.58 17.54 26.76
C THR A 51 1.94 17.32 28.23
N SER A 52 2.07 18.39 29.02
CA SER A 52 2.37 18.29 30.46
C SER A 52 1.24 17.60 31.24
N GLU A 53 -0.01 17.94 30.95
CA GLU A 53 -1.17 17.29 31.59
C GLU A 53 -1.29 15.81 31.17
N LEU A 54 -1.09 15.49 29.90
CA LEU A 54 -1.06 14.09 29.43
C LEU A 54 0.07 13.30 30.09
N ARG A 55 1.27 13.88 30.19
CA ARG A 55 2.43 13.26 30.86
C ARG A 55 2.11 12.97 32.33
N GLY A 56 1.53 13.92 33.05
CA GLY A 56 1.10 13.73 34.44
C GLY A 56 0.06 12.60 34.58
N LYS A 57 -0.94 12.55 33.70
CA LYS A 57 -1.97 11.49 33.69
C LYS A 57 -1.41 10.10 33.38
N TRP A 58 -0.40 10.02 32.52
CA TRP A 58 0.14 8.74 32.05
C TRP A 58 1.28 8.19 32.91
N GLN A 59 1.99 9.04 33.66
CA GLN A 59 2.98 8.61 34.65
C GLN A 59 2.34 7.96 35.88
N ASP A 60 1.16 8.41 36.27
CA ASP A 60 0.44 7.86 37.41
C ASP A 60 -0.30 6.56 37.02
N ASN A 61 0.46 5.45 36.94
CA ASN A 61 0.00 4.11 36.56
C ASN A 61 -1.16 3.57 37.40
N ARG A 62 -1.54 4.25 38.50
CA ARG A 62 -2.63 3.84 39.39
C ARG A 62 -4.03 4.02 38.77
N ARG A 63 -4.20 4.90 37.78
CA ARG A 63 -5.53 5.27 37.24
C ARG A 63 -6.00 4.44 36.05
N THR A 64 -5.12 3.71 35.35
CA THR A 64 -5.50 2.86 34.21
C THR A 64 -5.79 1.41 34.62
N SER A 65 -6.12 1.19 35.90
CA SER A 65 -6.44 -0.09 36.53
C SER A 65 -7.80 -0.68 36.13
N ASN A 66 -8.32 -0.38 34.93
CA ASN A 66 -9.41 -1.16 34.34
C ASN A 66 -8.78 -2.20 33.42
N ALA A 67 -8.52 -3.39 33.98
CA ALA A 67 -7.82 -4.51 33.34
C ALA A 67 -8.46 -5.04 32.02
N LYS A 68 -9.55 -4.43 31.54
CA LYS A 68 -10.26 -4.81 30.31
C LYS A 68 -9.95 -3.94 29.09
N GLU A 69 -9.42 -2.73 29.27
CA GLU A 69 -9.25 -1.77 28.17
C GLU A 69 -7.78 -1.65 27.74
N ASP A 70 -7.51 -1.71 26.44
CA ASP A 70 -6.15 -1.55 25.91
C ASP A 70 -5.64 -0.14 26.25
N ILE A 71 -4.53 -0.06 26.97
CA ILE A 71 -3.92 1.19 27.40
C ILE A 71 -3.64 2.14 26.22
N ASN A 72 -3.36 1.62 25.03
CA ASN A 72 -3.12 2.43 23.83
C ASN A 72 -4.39 3.09 23.33
N VAL A 73 -5.49 2.34 23.33
CA VAL A 73 -6.81 2.86 22.94
C VAL A 73 -7.25 3.91 23.96
N ALA A 74 -7.15 3.61 25.26
CA ALA A 74 -7.52 4.55 26.32
C ALA A 74 -6.68 5.85 26.26
N ARG A 75 -5.36 5.76 26.10
CA ARG A 75 -4.48 6.93 25.99
C ARG A 75 -4.74 7.72 24.71
N TRP A 76 -5.04 7.04 23.59
CA TRP A 76 -5.43 7.70 22.34
C TRP A 76 -6.73 8.51 22.49
N GLU A 77 -7.76 7.96 23.14
CA GLU A 77 -9.02 8.67 23.39
C GLU A 77 -8.81 9.91 24.28
N GLN A 78 -7.99 9.80 25.34
CA GLN A 78 -7.63 10.93 26.19
C GLN A 78 -6.96 12.05 25.39
N LEU A 79 -6.01 11.69 24.53
CA LEU A 79 -5.31 12.63 23.66
C LEU A 79 -6.27 13.30 22.66
N LYS A 80 -7.18 12.54 22.03
CA LYS A 80 -8.20 13.10 21.12
C LYS A 80 -9.10 14.11 21.82
N HIS A 81 -9.57 13.78 23.03
CA HIS A 81 -10.42 14.67 23.81
C HIS A 81 -9.73 15.97 24.21
N MET A 82 -8.42 15.93 24.49
CA MET A 82 -7.64 17.12 24.85
C MET A 82 -7.30 17.99 23.64
N LEU A 83 -7.00 17.39 22.48
CA LEU A 83 -6.53 18.17 21.34
C LEU A 83 -7.63 18.98 20.66
N GLN A 84 -8.91 18.58 20.74
CA GLN A 84 -10.15 19.25 20.25
C GLN A 84 -10.14 19.91 18.84
N SER A 85 -9.02 19.91 18.11
CA SER A 85 -8.71 20.85 17.03
C SER A 85 -8.29 20.17 15.73
N GLY A 86 -8.47 18.86 15.60
CA GLY A 86 -8.10 18.11 14.39
C GLY A 86 -6.58 17.87 14.25
N LYS A 87 -5.76 18.35 15.18
CA LYS A 87 -4.30 18.11 15.22
C LYS A 87 -3.92 16.64 15.38
N GLN A 88 -4.82 15.80 15.90
CA GLN A 88 -4.62 14.34 15.94
C GLN A 88 -4.43 13.73 14.54
N LYS A 89 -4.88 14.43 13.48
CA LYS A 89 -4.70 13.98 12.09
C LYS A 89 -3.22 13.88 11.74
N GLU A 90 -2.39 14.82 12.17
CA GLU A 90 -0.95 14.84 11.88
C GLU A 90 -0.23 13.62 12.50
N ILE A 91 -0.67 13.21 13.70
CA ILE A 91 -0.19 11.99 14.36
C ILE A 91 -0.54 10.77 13.50
N VAL A 92 -1.81 10.63 13.11
CA VAL A 92 -2.24 9.51 12.24
C VAL A 92 -1.40 9.48 10.96
N PHE A 93 -1.30 10.60 10.23
CA PHE A 93 -0.49 10.70 9.01
C PHE A 93 0.96 10.28 9.23
N SER A 94 1.61 10.73 10.31
CA SER A 94 3.03 10.45 10.52
C SER A 94 3.33 8.96 10.76
N TYR A 95 2.35 8.22 11.30
CA TYR A 95 2.47 6.80 11.63
C TYR A 95 1.92 5.86 10.56
N THR A 96 0.95 6.28 9.74
CA THR A 96 0.30 5.38 8.76
C THR A 96 0.43 5.81 7.31
N TYR A 97 0.78 7.07 7.02
CA TYR A 97 0.86 7.52 5.64
C TYR A 97 2.09 6.93 4.94
N PRO A 98 1.98 6.46 3.67
CA PRO A 98 3.10 5.89 2.95
C PRO A 98 4.22 6.92 2.75
N ARG A 99 5.42 6.55 3.15
CA ARG A 99 6.65 7.32 2.89
C ARG A 99 7.20 6.87 1.55
N LEU A 100 7.12 7.74 0.56
CA LEU A 100 7.58 7.44 -0.79
C LEU A 100 9.07 7.79 -0.92
N ASP A 101 9.84 6.87 -1.47
CA ASP A 101 11.17 7.20 -1.98
C ASP A 101 11.00 7.98 -3.27
N MET A 102 11.24 9.29 -3.25
CA MET A 102 11.00 10.12 -4.42
C MET A 102 11.96 9.82 -5.57
N GLU A 103 13.19 9.38 -5.28
CA GLU A 103 14.22 9.22 -6.33
C GLU A 103 13.89 8.10 -7.31
N VAL A 104 13.07 7.12 -6.88
CA VAL A 104 12.59 6.03 -7.74
C VAL A 104 11.49 6.48 -8.71
N SER A 105 10.88 7.66 -8.49
CA SER A 105 9.75 8.16 -9.29
C SER A 105 10.06 9.43 -10.10
N LYS A 106 11.17 10.12 -9.81
CA LYS A 106 11.54 11.38 -10.47
C LYS A 106 12.16 11.21 -11.86
N HIS A 107 12.99 10.18 -12.04
CA HIS A 107 13.84 10.04 -13.21
C HIS A 107 13.43 8.84 -14.08
N MET A 108 13.31 9.06 -15.39
CA MET A 108 12.88 8.01 -16.34
C MET A 108 13.88 6.86 -16.49
N ASN A 109 15.16 7.08 -16.16
CA ASN A 109 16.23 6.10 -16.27
C ASN A 109 16.50 5.34 -14.97
N HIS A 110 15.63 5.45 -13.97
CA HIS A 110 15.77 4.72 -12.72
C HIS A 110 15.61 3.21 -12.95
N LEU A 111 16.58 2.41 -12.48
CA LEU A 111 16.53 0.97 -12.59
C LEU A 111 15.80 0.38 -11.37
N LEU A 112 14.73 -0.37 -11.63
CA LEU A 112 13.99 -1.09 -10.60
C LEU A 112 14.16 -2.60 -10.77
N LYS A 113 14.07 -3.32 -9.65
CA LYS A 113 14.09 -4.79 -9.63
C LYS A 113 12.94 -5.34 -10.48
N ALA A 114 13.24 -6.30 -11.35
CA ALA A 114 12.22 -6.97 -12.15
C ALA A 114 11.31 -7.88 -11.29
N PRO A 115 10.04 -8.07 -11.68
CA PRO A 115 9.19 -9.10 -11.08
C PRO A 115 9.84 -10.49 -11.18
N PHE A 116 9.53 -11.36 -10.21
CA PHE A 116 10.04 -12.73 -10.10
C PHE A 116 11.56 -12.88 -9.91
N CYS A 117 12.32 -11.79 -9.73
CA CYS A 117 13.71 -11.90 -9.26
C CYS A 117 13.78 -12.57 -7.88
N VAL A 118 14.84 -13.33 -7.63
CA VAL A 118 15.15 -13.88 -6.30
C VAL A 118 15.88 -12.82 -5.48
N HIS A 119 15.39 -12.51 -4.29
CA HIS A 119 16.06 -11.59 -3.39
C HIS A 119 17.30 -12.27 -2.77
N PRO A 120 18.52 -11.72 -2.95
CA PRO A 120 19.76 -12.46 -2.69
C PRO A 120 19.96 -12.85 -1.22
N LYS A 121 19.47 -12.03 -0.28
CA LYS A 121 19.63 -12.31 1.16
C LYS A 121 18.58 -13.26 1.73
N THR A 122 17.37 -13.27 1.16
CA THR A 122 16.23 -14.01 1.74
C THR A 122 15.85 -15.24 0.93
N GLY A 123 16.41 -15.39 -0.27
CA GLY A 123 16.06 -16.44 -1.22
C GLY A 123 14.63 -16.35 -1.76
N ARG A 124 13.83 -15.37 -1.35
CA ARG A 124 12.40 -15.25 -1.72
C ARG A 124 12.25 -14.71 -3.13
N VAL A 125 11.28 -15.28 -3.85
CA VAL A 125 10.89 -14.79 -5.17
C VAL A 125 10.04 -13.53 -5.04
N CYS A 126 10.31 -12.51 -5.85
CA CYS A 126 9.57 -11.26 -5.82
C CYS A 126 8.24 -11.39 -6.59
N VAL A 127 7.23 -11.94 -5.92
CA VAL A 127 5.91 -12.20 -6.51
C VAL A 127 5.01 -10.94 -6.56
N PRO A 128 4.09 -10.84 -7.52
CA PRO A 128 3.07 -9.78 -7.52
C PRO A 128 2.12 -9.90 -6.32
N ILE A 129 1.58 -8.76 -5.89
CA ILE A 129 0.63 -8.65 -4.77
C ILE A 129 -0.74 -8.28 -5.34
N ASP A 130 -1.81 -8.94 -4.88
CA ASP A 130 -3.18 -8.61 -5.25
C ASP A 130 -3.65 -7.36 -4.48
N PRO A 131 -3.94 -6.23 -5.16
CA PRO A 131 -4.39 -5.01 -4.48
C PRO A 131 -5.75 -5.16 -3.80
N ASN A 132 -6.60 -6.10 -4.24
CA ASN A 132 -7.93 -6.32 -3.64
C ASN A 132 -7.88 -7.21 -2.40
N ARG A 133 -6.77 -7.93 -2.19
CA ARG A 133 -6.56 -8.87 -1.09
C ARG A 133 -5.21 -8.62 -0.41
N CYS A 134 -4.78 -7.36 -0.37
CA CYS A 134 -3.45 -6.98 0.11
C CYS A 134 -3.24 -7.33 1.59
N GLU A 135 -4.29 -7.29 2.41
CA GLU A 135 -4.25 -7.66 3.84
C GLU A 135 -3.97 -9.16 4.06
N GLU A 136 -4.22 -10.00 3.05
CA GLU A 136 -3.96 -11.44 3.11
C GLU A 136 -2.53 -11.80 2.69
N PHE A 137 -1.76 -10.83 2.18
CA PHE A 137 -0.40 -11.07 1.72
C PHE A 137 0.57 -11.24 2.88
N ASP A 138 1.10 -12.46 3.04
CA ASP A 138 2.15 -12.76 4.00
C ASP A 138 3.54 -12.80 3.33
N PRO A 139 4.43 -11.83 3.60
CA PRO A 139 5.77 -11.80 3.02
C PRO A 139 6.66 -12.96 3.48
N THR A 140 6.32 -13.63 4.59
CA THR A 140 7.09 -14.74 5.14
C THR A 140 6.79 -16.07 4.44
N ALA A 141 5.57 -16.22 3.91
CA ALA A 141 5.06 -17.39 3.19
C ALA A 141 5.40 -17.42 1.69
N VAL A 142 6.00 -16.35 1.16
CA VAL A 142 6.45 -16.28 -0.24
C VAL A 142 7.50 -17.36 -0.53
N PRO A 143 7.38 -18.12 -1.64
CA PRO A 143 8.29 -19.22 -1.94
C PRO A 143 9.73 -18.74 -2.09
N THR A 144 10.65 -19.60 -1.66
CA THR A 144 12.10 -19.39 -1.83
C THR A 144 12.63 -20.19 -3.00
N LEU A 145 13.79 -19.80 -3.54
CA LEU A 145 14.45 -20.56 -4.60
C LEU A 145 14.71 -22.02 -4.18
N SER A 146 15.16 -22.25 -2.94
CA SER A 146 15.43 -23.60 -2.42
C SER A 146 14.16 -24.45 -2.39
N THR A 147 13.05 -23.91 -1.88
CA THR A 147 11.78 -24.64 -1.83
C THR A 147 11.26 -24.98 -3.23
N LEU A 148 11.42 -24.08 -4.20
CA LEU A 148 11.00 -24.34 -5.58
C LEU A 148 11.86 -25.43 -6.25
N ILE A 149 13.16 -25.49 -5.98
CA ILE A 149 14.04 -26.56 -6.46
C ILE A 149 13.63 -27.91 -5.87
N GLU A 150 13.31 -27.95 -4.58
CA GLU A 150 12.82 -29.16 -3.91
C GLU A 150 11.49 -29.64 -4.48
N GLU A 151 10.53 -28.73 -4.70
CA GLU A 151 9.25 -29.04 -5.35
C GLU A 151 9.46 -29.65 -6.75
N LEU A 152 10.30 -29.04 -7.59
CA LEU A 152 10.59 -29.55 -8.93
C LEU A 152 11.24 -30.94 -8.92
N ASN A 153 12.18 -31.18 -8.01
CA ASN A 153 12.85 -32.48 -7.89
C ASN A 153 11.89 -33.57 -7.41
N ASN A 154 10.95 -33.23 -6.53
CA ASN A 154 9.94 -34.17 -6.01
C ASN A 154 8.83 -34.44 -7.04
N GLU A 155 8.44 -33.44 -7.82
CA GLU A 155 7.38 -33.56 -8.83
C GLU A 155 7.83 -34.18 -10.16
N GLY A 156 9.15 -34.25 -10.43
CA GLY A 156 9.71 -35.05 -11.52
C GLY A 156 9.35 -36.54 -11.48
N LEU A 157 8.77 -37.03 -10.37
CA LEU A 157 8.24 -38.39 -10.20
C LEU A 157 6.73 -38.52 -10.49
N ARG A 158 6.00 -37.43 -10.71
CA ARG A 158 4.56 -37.40 -11.00
C ARG A 158 4.31 -36.69 -12.34
N ALA A 159 4.85 -37.27 -13.40
CA ALA A 159 4.54 -36.84 -14.75
C ALA A 159 3.10 -37.23 -15.10
N GLU A 160 2.12 -36.35 -14.86
CA GLU A 160 0.85 -36.14 -15.60
C GLU A 160 0.08 -34.92 -15.01
N ALA A 161 0.72 -33.73 -14.99
CA ALA A 161 0.01 -32.48 -14.72
C ALA A 161 -0.10 -31.68 -16.03
N ASP A 162 -1.33 -31.42 -16.48
CA ASP A 162 -1.67 -30.80 -17.77
C ASP A 162 -1.10 -29.37 -17.94
N ASN A 163 -0.62 -28.73 -16.86
CA ASN A 163 0.01 -27.41 -16.92
C ASN A 163 1.37 -27.41 -16.20
N GLU A 164 2.44 -27.21 -16.95
CA GLU A 164 3.82 -27.06 -16.46
C GLU A 164 3.98 -26.01 -15.36
N GLN A 165 3.11 -25.00 -15.37
CA GLN A 165 3.08 -23.88 -14.44
C GLN A 165 2.55 -24.25 -13.06
N ASP A 166 1.83 -25.37 -12.90
CA ASP A 166 1.28 -25.84 -11.62
C ASP A 166 2.26 -26.69 -10.81
N ARG A 167 3.46 -26.92 -11.33
CA ARG A 167 4.44 -27.81 -10.71
C ARG A 167 5.11 -27.29 -9.43
N THR A 168 4.83 -26.05 -9.07
CA THR A 168 5.46 -25.39 -7.94
C THR A 168 4.49 -24.43 -7.27
N SER A 169 4.79 -24.08 -6.03
CA SER A 169 4.09 -23.03 -5.28
C SER A 169 4.13 -21.66 -5.98
N LEU A 170 5.08 -21.44 -6.91
CA LEU A 170 5.17 -20.22 -7.72
C LEU A 170 4.05 -20.10 -8.77
N GLY A 171 3.48 -21.23 -9.21
CA GLY A 171 2.47 -21.29 -10.27
C GLY A 171 1.29 -20.35 -10.08
N LYS A 172 0.79 -20.27 -8.85
CA LYS A 172 -0.31 -19.38 -8.45
C LYS A 172 0.02 -17.91 -8.74
N SER A 173 1.23 -17.47 -8.40
CA SER A 173 1.68 -16.09 -8.61
C SER A 173 1.86 -15.76 -10.08
N ILE A 174 2.35 -16.71 -10.90
CA ILE A 174 2.51 -16.48 -12.34
C ILE A 174 1.14 -16.40 -13.03
N ARG A 175 0.21 -17.31 -12.69
CA ARG A 175 -1.16 -17.24 -13.23
C ARG A 175 -1.84 -15.93 -12.87
N PHE A 176 -1.74 -15.51 -11.60
CA PHE A 176 -2.27 -14.22 -11.17
C PHE A 176 -1.67 -13.07 -11.99
N PHE A 177 -0.35 -13.06 -12.22
CA PHE A 177 0.29 -12.03 -13.04
C PHE A 177 -0.22 -12.01 -14.49
N GLN A 178 -0.40 -13.19 -15.08
CA GLN A 178 -0.92 -13.33 -16.44
C GLN A 178 -2.35 -12.81 -16.54
N SER A 179 -3.27 -13.36 -15.74
CA SER A 179 -4.70 -13.08 -15.86
C SER A 179 -5.08 -11.69 -15.36
N SER A 180 -4.43 -11.21 -14.29
CA SER A 180 -4.84 -9.98 -13.61
C SER A 180 -4.08 -8.74 -14.06
N PHE A 181 -2.92 -8.91 -14.73
CA PHE A 181 -2.12 -7.79 -15.20
C PHE A 181 -1.80 -7.86 -16.70
N LEU A 182 -1.14 -8.92 -17.17
CA LEU A 182 -0.65 -8.98 -18.55
C LEU A 182 -1.77 -9.03 -19.59
N GLU A 183 -2.76 -9.89 -19.40
CA GLU A 183 -3.89 -10.02 -20.33
C GLU A 183 -4.71 -8.72 -20.44
N PRO A 184 -5.13 -8.07 -19.33
CA PRO A 184 -5.77 -6.75 -19.37
C PRO A 184 -4.91 -5.69 -20.04
N LEU A 185 -3.59 -5.66 -19.76
CA LEU A 185 -2.67 -4.69 -20.36
C LEU A 185 -2.59 -4.86 -21.87
N VAL A 186 -2.39 -6.09 -22.35
CA VAL A 186 -2.34 -6.39 -23.79
C VAL A 186 -3.67 -6.02 -24.47
N LYS A 187 -4.80 -6.31 -23.83
CA LYS A 187 -6.13 -5.91 -24.33
C LYS A 187 -6.23 -4.39 -24.46
N SER A 188 -5.89 -3.65 -23.40
CA SER A 188 -5.89 -2.18 -23.39
C SER A 188 -5.00 -1.59 -24.49
N CYS A 189 -3.78 -2.10 -24.65
CA CYS A 189 -2.87 -1.63 -25.71
C CYS A 189 -3.44 -1.87 -27.11
N LYS A 190 -4.10 -3.02 -27.34
CA LYS A 190 -4.76 -3.31 -28.63
C LYS A 190 -5.92 -2.35 -28.89
N GLU A 191 -6.76 -2.10 -27.89
CA GLU A 191 -7.89 -1.17 -27.99
C GLU A 191 -7.42 0.26 -28.29
N GLU A 192 -6.35 0.71 -27.63
CA GLU A 192 -5.73 2.01 -27.88
C GLU A 192 -5.16 2.12 -29.30
N MET A 193 -4.41 1.10 -29.76
CA MET A 193 -3.86 1.08 -31.11
C MET A 193 -4.95 1.13 -32.18
N ILE A 194 -6.03 0.35 -32.03
CA ILE A 194 -7.17 0.35 -32.95
C ILE A 194 -7.87 1.72 -32.95
N SER A 195 -8.07 2.30 -31.77
CA SER A 195 -8.70 3.62 -31.63
C SER A 195 -7.87 4.71 -32.32
N SER A 196 -6.55 4.70 -32.11
CA SER A 196 -5.61 5.63 -32.76
C SER A 196 -5.60 5.48 -34.28
N TYR A 197 -5.63 4.25 -34.79
CA TYR A 197 -5.70 3.97 -36.22
C TYR A 197 -7.00 4.49 -36.85
N ASN A 198 -8.15 4.22 -36.21
CA ASN A 198 -9.46 4.67 -36.69
C ASN A 198 -9.57 6.20 -36.70
N ALA A 199 -9.04 6.88 -35.67
CA ALA A 199 -9.00 8.34 -35.61
C ALA A 199 -8.19 8.93 -36.78
N LYS A 200 -7.02 8.35 -37.10
CA LYS A 200 -6.20 8.76 -38.24
C LYS A 200 -6.91 8.56 -39.57
N LEU A 201 -7.62 7.44 -39.75
CA LEU A 201 -8.42 7.19 -40.97
C LEU A 201 -9.56 8.22 -41.13
N GLN A 202 -10.28 8.54 -40.06
CA GLN A 202 -11.33 9.55 -40.10
C GLN A 202 -10.78 10.93 -40.45
N GLN A 203 -9.65 11.32 -39.85
CA GLN A 203 -8.98 12.58 -40.15
C GLN A 203 -8.53 12.65 -41.61
N SER A 204 -7.96 11.57 -42.16
CA SER A 204 -7.58 11.49 -43.58
C SER A 204 -8.78 11.63 -44.51
N LYS A 205 -9.91 10.97 -44.21
CA LYS A 205 -11.15 11.08 -45.00
C LYS A 205 -11.71 12.50 -44.97
N LEU A 206 -11.76 13.13 -43.80
CA LEU A 206 -12.22 14.52 -43.64
C LEU A 206 -11.33 15.50 -44.42
N GLN A 207 -10.01 15.30 -44.39
CA GLN A 207 -9.07 16.13 -45.16
C GLN A 207 -9.29 15.96 -46.66
N GLN A 208 -9.49 14.73 -47.13
CA GLN A 208 -9.75 14.45 -48.54
C GLN A 208 -11.07 15.08 -49.01
N SER A 209 -12.15 14.98 -48.23
CA SER A 209 -13.43 15.64 -48.54
C SER A 209 -13.31 17.16 -48.59
N LYS A 210 -12.56 17.79 -47.66
CA LYS A 210 -12.30 19.24 -47.68
C LYS A 210 -11.51 19.66 -48.92
N ASN A 211 -10.51 18.89 -49.32
CA ASN A 211 -9.71 19.20 -50.51
C ASN A 211 -10.54 19.11 -51.80
N VAL A 212 -11.46 18.14 -51.90
CA VAL A 212 -12.38 18.04 -53.07
C VAL A 212 -13.35 19.22 -53.11
N LEU A 213 -13.93 19.60 -51.97
CA LEU A 213 -14.83 20.76 -51.85
C LEU A 213 -14.13 22.09 -52.20
N ALA A 214 -12.84 22.23 -51.90
CA ALA A 214 -12.08 23.43 -52.23
C ALA A 214 -11.65 23.52 -53.71
N ALA A 215 -11.77 22.42 -54.47
CA ALA A 215 -11.40 22.35 -55.88
C ALA A 215 -12.58 22.57 -56.86
N ILE A 216 -13.80 22.76 -56.32
CA ILE A 216 -15.04 23.11 -57.04
C ILE A 216 -15.34 24.58 -56.75
#